data_AF-B9M2U4-F1
#
_entry.id   AF-B9M2U4-F1
#
_cell.length_a   1.000
_cell.length_b   1.000
_cell.length_c   1.000
_cell.angle_alpha   90.00
_cell.angle_beta   90.00
_cell.angle_gamma   90.00
#
_symmetry.space_group_name_H-M   'P 1'
#
loop_
_entity.id
_entity.type
_entity.pdbx_description
1 polymer ?
#
loop_
_entity_poly.entity_id
_entity_poly.type
_entity_poly.pdbx_seq_one_letter_code
_entity_poly.pdbx_strand_id
1 'polypeptide(L)'
;MKKSICLLLLAVSCFGASAQVFAKDVTLNWDRNTEPDLAGYKLYYKAGSSTGTFDGSDAVQGKSPVDVKNLDTFTLNGLDPAKDYFFEVTAYDASGNESAFSNMVQAYAAVVPPAVPDTAAAGDGNGDGVVNIADALVILQASLKPALQTQTMKAAGDVWPLDANGKPKGDGVINLNDARLILQRAVGLVSW
;
A
#
# COMPACT_ATOMS: atom_id res chain seq x y z
N MET A 1 -4.54 39.10 -53.46
CA MET A 1 -4.55 37.74 -52.86
C MET A 1 -4.26 37.88 -51.36
N LYS A 2 -5.29 37.86 -50.50
CA LYS A 2 -5.12 37.81 -49.03
C LYS A 2 -5.03 36.34 -48.64
N LYS A 3 -3.88 35.88 -48.17
CA LYS A 3 -3.70 34.49 -47.68
C LYS A 3 -4.09 34.47 -46.20
N SER A 4 -5.26 33.91 -45.89
CA SER A 4 -5.63 33.56 -44.51
C SER A 4 -4.78 32.40 -44.04
N ILE A 5 -3.98 32.63 -42.99
CA ILE A 5 -3.31 31.57 -42.23
C ILE A 5 -4.27 31.14 -41.12
N CYS A 6 -4.74 29.91 -41.23
CA CYS A 6 -5.55 29.24 -40.22
C CYS A 6 -4.60 28.68 -39.15
N LEU A 7 -4.61 29.26 -37.95
CA LEU A 7 -3.80 28.79 -36.83
C LEU A 7 -4.53 27.61 -36.17
N LEU A 8 -4.12 26.39 -36.49
CA LEU A 8 -4.64 25.18 -35.85
C LEU A 8 -3.99 25.04 -34.46
N LEU A 9 -4.74 25.40 -33.40
CA LEU A 9 -4.36 25.10 -32.02
C LEU A 9 -4.49 23.59 -31.80
N LEU A 10 -3.37 22.86 -31.87
CA LEU A 10 -3.29 21.49 -31.36
C LEU A 10 -3.32 21.58 -29.82
N ALA A 11 -4.50 21.42 -29.23
CA ALA A 11 -4.61 21.12 -27.81
C ALA A 11 -4.08 19.70 -27.60
N VAL A 12 -2.80 19.57 -27.25
CA VAL A 12 -2.26 18.33 -26.69
C VAL A 12 -2.90 18.19 -25.30
N SER A 13 -4.03 17.50 -25.26
CA SER A 13 -4.63 17.07 -24.01
C SER A 13 -3.71 15.99 -23.43
N CYS A 14 -2.76 16.42 -22.60
CA CYS A 14 -1.98 15.52 -21.78
C CYS A 14 -2.96 14.98 -20.71
N PHE A 15 -3.65 13.89 -21.02
CA PHE A 15 -4.29 13.06 -20.00
C PHE A 15 -3.13 12.47 -19.18
N GLY A 16 -2.67 13.22 -18.19
CA GLY A 16 -1.73 12.73 -17.22
C GLY A 16 -2.37 11.54 -16.54
N ALA A 17 -1.77 10.36 -16.72
CA ALA A 17 -2.08 9.22 -15.87
C ALA A 17 -1.82 9.68 -14.43
N SER A 18 -2.89 9.92 -13.68
CA SER A 18 -2.81 10.17 -12.26
C SER A 18 -2.32 8.89 -11.61
N ALA A 19 -1.00 8.78 -11.39
CA ALA A 19 -0.44 7.73 -10.57
C ALA A 19 -1.05 7.86 -9.18
N GLN A 20 -1.70 6.79 -8.70
CA GLN A 20 -2.16 6.76 -7.32
C GLN A 20 -0.93 6.78 -6.43
N VAL A 21 -0.78 7.86 -5.65
CA VAL A 21 0.25 7.93 -4.61
C VAL A 21 -0.38 7.42 -3.34
N PHE A 22 -0.05 6.18 -2.98
CA PHE A 22 -0.40 5.64 -1.68
C PHE A 22 0.73 5.96 -0.70
N ALA A 23 0.37 6.32 0.52
CA ALA A 23 1.30 6.60 1.61
C ALA A 23 1.03 5.62 2.74
N LYS A 24 2.10 5.10 3.34
CA LYS A 24 2.08 4.25 4.52
C LYS A 24 2.64 5.02 5.71
N ASP A 25 1.90 5.01 6.80
CA ASP A 25 2.34 5.55 8.07
C ASP A 25 2.61 4.39 9.02
N VAL A 26 3.73 4.47 9.76
CA VAL A 26 4.16 3.44 10.70
C VAL A 26 4.36 4.07 12.06
N THR A 27 3.54 3.68 13.03
CA THR A 27 3.71 4.06 14.44
C THR A 27 4.55 3.01 15.15
N LEU A 28 5.64 3.46 15.76
CA LEU A 28 6.54 2.66 16.58
C LEU A 28 6.36 3.05 18.04
N ASN A 29 6.53 2.07 18.92
CA ASN A 29 6.52 2.24 20.36
C ASN A 29 7.65 1.39 20.94
N TRP A 30 8.38 1.94 21.91
CA TRP A 30 9.46 1.24 22.60
C TRP A 30 9.37 1.48 24.11
N ASP A 31 10.04 0.61 24.87
CA ASP A 31 10.14 0.78 26.31
C ASP A 31 11.06 1.97 26.62
N ARG A 32 10.56 2.91 27.42
CA ARG A 32 11.30 4.10 27.81
C ARG A 32 12.43 3.74 28.77
N ASN A 33 13.60 4.32 28.52
CA ASN A 33 14.74 4.21 29.43
C ASN A 33 14.59 5.15 30.63
N THR A 34 15.31 4.87 31.72
CA THR A 34 15.14 5.55 33.01
C THR A 34 16.43 6.20 33.54
N GLU A 35 17.50 6.26 32.74
CA GLU A 35 18.74 6.87 33.16
C GLU A 35 18.56 8.38 33.37
N PRO A 36 19.16 8.97 34.42
CA PRO A 36 18.97 10.40 34.73
C PRO A 36 19.45 11.38 33.65
N ASP A 37 20.36 10.94 32.78
CA ASP A 37 21.00 11.74 31.73
C ASP A 37 20.41 11.50 30.32
N LEU A 38 19.33 10.71 30.21
CA LEU A 38 18.62 10.48 28.96
C LEU A 38 18.13 11.80 28.35
N ALA A 39 18.63 12.13 27.15
CA ALA A 39 18.25 13.33 26.42
C ALA A 39 17.22 13.06 25.31
N GLY A 40 17.21 11.85 24.73
CA GLY A 40 16.20 11.45 23.76
C GLY A 40 16.57 10.22 22.97
N TYR A 41 15.93 10.07 21.81
CA TYR A 41 16.06 8.92 20.93
C TYR A 41 16.30 9.32 19.48
N LYS A 42 17.00 8.45 18.76
CA LYS A 42 17.11 8.49 17.30
C LYS A 42 16.47 7.26 16.71
N LEU A 43 15.56 7.49 15.77
CA LEU A 43 14.87 6.44 15.02
C LEU A 43 15.62 6.20 13.70
N TYR A 44 16.06 4.96 13.53
CA TYR A 44 16.74 4.48 12.34
C TYR A 44 15.76 3.70 11.49
N TYR A 45 15.76 3.95 10.18
CA TYR A 45 14.87 3.24 9.26
C TYR A 45 15.49 3.04 7.89
N LYS A 46 15.04 1.98 7.19
CA LYS A 46 15.41 1.70 5.80
C LYS A 46 14.37 0.81 5.12
N ALA A 47 14.38 0.81 3.80
CA ALA A 47 13.54 -0.06 2.99
C ALA A 47 14.28 -1.33 2.52
N GLY A 48 13.55 -2.42 2.33
CA GLY A 48 13.94 -3.60 1.55
C GLY A 48 14.81 -4.65 2.26
N SER A 49 15.86 -4.27 2.99
CA SER A 49 16.78 -5.22 3.65
C SER A 49 16.91 -4.98 5.15
N SER A 50 16.97 -6.06 5.92
CA SER A 50 17.30 -6.07 7.36
C SER A 50 18.79 -5.93 7.65
N THR A 51 19.65 -5.86 6.63
CA THR A 51 21.12 -5.80 6.82
C THR A 51 21.71 -4.53 6.23
N GLY A 52 22.90 -4.15 6.73
CA GLY A 52 23.61 -2.94 6.31
C GLY A 52 23.09 -1.68 6.99
N THR A 53 23.57 -0.52 6.54
CA THR A 53 23.28 0.79 7.16
C THR A 53 21.82 1.20 7.01
N PHE A 54 21.28 1.87 8.03
CA PHE A 54 19.95 2.49 8.01
C PHE A 54 19.99 3.85 7.31
N ASP A 55 19.76 3.84 6.00
CA ASP A 55 19.90 4.96 5.06
C ASP A 55 18.57 5.41 4.44
N GLY A 56 17.44 5.10 5.10
CA GLY A 56 16.12 5.54 4.67
C GLY A 56 16.03 7.05 4.43
N SER A 57 15.29 7.47 3.41
CA SER A 57 15.19 8.88 3.02
C SER A 57 13.84 9.31 2.45
N ASP A 58 12.89 8.38 2.41
CA ASP A 58 11.58 8.52 1.79
C ASP A 58 10.47 8.90 2.78
N ALA A 59 10.73 8.89 4.09
CA ALA A 59 9.80 9.41 5.08
C ALA A 59 9.66 10.94 4.98
N VAL A 60 8.48 11.44 5.35
CA VAL A 60 8.19 12.89 5.47
C VAL A 60 9.12 13.57 6.47
N GLN A 61 9.51 12.85 7.53
CA GLN A 61 10.43 13.33 8.56
C GLN A 61 11.88 13.50 8.07
N GLY A 62 12.19 13.02 6.86
CA GLY A 62 13.51 13.13 6.26
C GLY A 62 14.37 11.88 6.45
N LYS A 63 15.69 12.07 6.32
CA LYS A 63 16.65 10.97 6.27
C LYS A 63 16.85 10.32 7.65
N SER A 64 17.09 9.02 7.64
CA SER A 64 17.57 8.25 8.78
C SER A 64 19.00 8.69 9.18
N PRO A 65 19.32 8.80 10.48
CA PRO A 65 18.38 8.71 11.60
C PRO A 65 17.52 9.98 11.77
N VAL A 66 16.29 9.79 12.20
CA VAL A 66 15.38 10.87 12.61
C VAL A 66 15.51 11.07 14.12
N ASP A 67 15.87 12.28 14.55
CA ASP A 67 15.86 12.64 15.97
C ASP A 67 14.42 12.85 16.45
N VAL A 68 13.93 11.90 17.25
CA VAL A 68 12.55 11.88 17.77
C VAL A 68 12.45 12.46 19.17
N LYS A 69 13.52 13.05 19.69
CA LYS A 69 13.59 13.65 21.03
C LYS A 69 13.21 12.64 22.10
N ASN A 70 12.69 13.13 23.23
CA ASN A 70 12.42 12.31 24.40
C ASN A 70 11.02 11.68 24.39
N LEU A 71 10.65 11.12 23.23
CA LEU A 71 9.41 10.38 23.01
C LEU A 71 9.67 8.87 23.14
N ASP A 72 8.65 8.12 23.54
CA ASP A 72 8.62 6.65 23.58
C ASP A 72 7.68 6.06 22.50
N THR A 73 6.97 6.93 21.78
CA THR A 73 6.20 6.60 20.59
C THR A 73 6.43 7.64 19.50
N PHE A 74 6.51 7.17 18.25
CA PHE A 74 6.69 8.04 17.10
C PHE A 74 6.04 7.46 15.85
N THR A 75 5.44 8.31 15.03
CA THR A 75 4.88 7.92 13.72
C THR A 75 5.73 8.47 12.61
N LEU A 76 6.25 7.57 11.77
CA LEU A 76 6.94 7.90 10.54
C LEU A 76 5.91 7.88 9.39
N ASN A 77 5.82 8.97 8.63
CA ASN A 77 4.74 9.16 7.64
C ASN A 77 5.26 9.13 6.21
N GLY A 78 4.35 8.83 5.28
CA GLY A 78 4.59 8.98 3.85
C GLY A 78 5.55 7.94 3.25
N LEU A 79 5.73 6.80 3.93
CA LEU A 79 6.51 5.70 3.40
C LEU A 79 5.82 5.08 2.17
N ASP A 80 6.61 4.45 1.32
CA ASP A 80 6.10 3.71 0.17
C ASP A 80 5.40 2.42 0.63
N PRO A 81 4.08 2.29 0.47
CA PRO A 81 3.38 1.09 0.91
C PRO A 81 3.86 -0.17 0.16
N ALA A 82 4.49 -0.08 -1.01
CA ALA A 82 4.97 -1.27 -1.73
C ALA A 82 6.28 -1.83 -1.16
N LYS A 83 6.86 -1.23 -0.12
CA LYS A 83 8.15 -1.65 0.46
C LYS A 83 8.02 -2.17 1.89
N ASP A 84 8.84 -3.18 2.18
CA ASP A 84 9.18 -3.57 3.54
C ASP A 84 10.07 -2.50 4.15
N TYR A 85 9.82 -2.16 5.41
CA TYR A 85 10.69 -1.28 6.18
C TYR A 85 11.17 -1.96 7.44
N PHE A 86 12.40 -1.62 7.81
CA PHE A 86 13.06 -2.09 9.02
C PHE A 86 13.38 -0.88 9.89
N PHE A 87 13.21 -1.05 11.20
CA PHE A 87 13.35 0.03 12.17
C PHE A 87 14.12 -0.45 13.40
N GLU A 88 14.97 0.44 13.91
CA GLU A 88 15.66 0.32 15.19
C GLU A 88 15.71 1.70 15.86
N VAL A 89 15.90 1.72 17.17
CA VAL A 89 16.02 2.96 17.96
C VAL A 89 17.30 2.92 18.78
N THR A 90 17.98 4.06 18.90
CA THR A 90 19.01 4.29 19.93
C THR A 90 18.56 5.36 20.90
N ALA A 91 18.99 5.25 22.15
CA ALA A 91 18.91 6.33 23.12
C ALA A 91 20.19 7.18 23.03
N TYR A 92 20.09 8.48 23.32
CA TYR A 92 21.25 9.35 23.49
C TYR A 92 21.18 10.16 24.78
N ASP A 93 22.33 10.36 25.41
CA ASP A 93 22.47 11.15 26.64
C ASP A 93 22.65 12.65 26.37
N ALA A 94 22.69 13.47 27.43
CA ALA A 94 22.90 14.92 27.33
C ALA A 94 24.28 15.32 26.73
N SER A 95 25.24 14.40 26.68
CA SER A 95 26.56 14.58 26.05
C SER A 95 26.57 14.15 24.59
N GLY A 96 25.48 13.56 24.09
CA GLY A 96 25.33 13.05 22.73
C GLY A 96 25.90 11.64 22.52
N ASN A 97 26.20 10.89 23.59
CA ASN A 97 26.61 9.50 23.46
C ASN A 97 25.39 8.65 23.13
N GLU A 98 25.50 7.79 22.11
CA GLU A 98 24.42 6.88 21.71
C GLU A 98 24.61 5.48 22.30
N SER A 99 23.49 4.84 22.64
CA SER A 99 23.43 3.44 23.04
C SER A 99 23.69 2.49 21.87
N ALA A 100 23.75 1.19 22.16
CA ALA A 100 23.51 0.17 21.15
C ALA A 100 22.08 0.28 20.59
N PHE A 101 21.88 -0.27 19.39
CA PHE A 101 20.55 -0.39 18.78
C PHE A 101 19.61 -1.28 19.62
N SER A 102 18.32 -0.97 19.56
CA SER A 102 17.24 -1.85 20.01
C SER A 102 17.19 -3.15 19.21
N ASN A 103 16.25 -4.05 19.56
CA ASN A 103 15.85 -5.09 18.62
C ASN A 103 15.23 -4.46 17.36
N MET A 104 15.47 -5.11 16.22
CA MET A 104 14.88 -4.70 14.94
C MET A 104 13.40 -5.09 14.86
N VAL A 105 12.60 -4.21 14.27
CA VAL A 105 11.21 -4.51 13.89
C VAL A 105 10.99 -4.25 12.40
N GLN A 106 10.04 -4.98 11.81
CA GLN A 106 9.70 -4.88 10.39
C GLN A 106 8.25 -4.44 10.22
N ALA A 107 8.02 -3.48 9.32
CA ALA A 107 6.71 -3.18 8.79
C ALA A 107 6.62 -3.68 7.34
N TYR A 108 5.84 -4.74 7.12
CA TYR A 108 5.69 -5.36 5.81
C TYR A 108 5.10 -4.42 4.75
N ALA A 109 5.53 -4.59 3.51
CA ALA A 109 4.88 -4.01 2.34
C ALA A 109 3.39 -4.30 2.39
N ALA A 110 2.58 -3.32 2.02
CA ALA A 110 1.23 -3.58 1.64
C ALA A 110 1.20 -4.46 0.40
N VAL A 111 0.37 -5.50 0.45
CA VAL A 111 -0.07 -6.16 -0.77
C VAL A 111 -0.84 -5.11 -1.58
N VAL A 112 -0.22 -4.61 -2.64
CA VAL A 112 -0.87 -3.77 -3.64
C VAL A 112 -1.56 -4.72 -4.60
N PRO A 113 -2.89 -4.66 -4.73
CA PRO A 113 -3.58 -5.45 -5.72
C PRO A 113 -3.05 -5.13 -7.13
N PRO A 114 -2.98 -6.12 -8.03
CA PRO A 114 -2.60 -5.89 -9.42
C PRO A 114 -3.51 -4.86 -10.09
N ALA A 115 -2.97 -4.15 -11.08
CA ALA A 115 -3.78 -3.26 -11.91
C ALA A 115 -4.75 -4.09 -12.76
N VAL A 116 -6.05 -3.93 -12.52
CA VAL A 116 -7.10 -4.61 -13.26
C VAL A 116 -7.52 -3.75 -14.46
N PRO A 117 -7.47 -4.26 -15.70
CA PRO A 117 -7.96 -3.55 -16.88
C PRO A 117 -9.47 -3.26 -16.80
N ASP A 118 -9.94 -2.17 -17.40
CA ASP A 118 -11.38 -1.85 -17.50
C ASP A 118 -12.20 -2.96 -18.19
N THR A 119 -11.53 -3.82 -18.97
CA THR A 119 -12.14 -4.92 -19.73
C THR A 119 -12.10 -6.27 -19.00
N ALA A 120 -11.59 -6.32 -17.77
CA ALA A 120 -11.52 -7.57 -17.00
C ALA A 120 -12.92 -8.15 -16.78
N ALA A 121 -13.02 -9.48 -16.84
CA ALA A 121 -14.29 -10.17 -16.63
C ALA A 121 -14.70 -10.11 -15.15
N ALA A 122 -15.99 -10.28 -14.86
CA ALA A 122 -16.45 -10.43 -13.48
C ALA A 122 -15.83 -11.69 -12.85
N GLY A 123 -15.10 -11.50 -11.77
CA GLY A 123 -14.32 -12.51 -11.05
C GLY A 123 -12.84 -12.58 -11.46
N ASP A 124 -12.40 -11.84 -12.48
CA ASP A 124 -11.00 -11.72 -12.91
C ASP A 124 -10.32 -10.57 -12.13
N GLY A 125 -10.08 -10.84 -10.84
CA GLY A 125 -9.55 -9.88 -9.89
C GLY A 125 -8.09 -9.50 -10.13
N ASN A 126 -7.35 -10.28 -10.92
CA ASN A 126 -5.96 -9.97 -11.29
C ASN A 126 -5.79 -9.41 -12.73
N GLY A 127 -6.83 -9.51 -13.56
CA GLY A 127 -6.83 -8.98 -14.93
C GLY A 127 -6.06 -9.83 -15.93
N ASP A 128 -5.79 -11.10 -15.63
CA ASP A 128 -5.05 -12.02 -16.52
C ASP A 128 -5.95 -12.69 -17.58
N GLY A 129 -7.26 -12.45 -17.52
CA GLY A 129 -8.26 -12.98 -18.43
C GLY A 129 -8.82 -14.34 -18.03
N VAL A 130 -8.42 -14.90 -16.88
CA VAL A 130 -8.82 -16.24 -16.42
C VAL A 130 -9.30 -16.20 -14.98
N VAL A 131 -10.60 -16.43 -14.75
CA VAL A 131 -11.15 -16.55 -13.40
C VAL A 131 -10.69 -17.84 -12.71
N ASN A 132 -9.80 -17.73 -11.74
CA ASN A 132 -9.18 -18.83 -11.02
C ASN A 132 -8.91 -18.51 -9.53
N ILE A 133 -8.17 -19.37 -8.83
CA ILE A 133 -7.90 -19.22 -7.38
C ILE A 133 -7.04 -17.97 -7.09
N ALA A 134 -6.18 -17.55 -8.03
CA ALA A 134 -5.38 -16.35 -7.90
C ALA A 134 -6.27 -15.10 -7.76
N ASP A 135 -7.39 -15.04 -8.48
CA ASP A 135 -8.34 -13.94 -8.36
C ASP A 135 -9.00 -13.90 -6.99
N ALA A 136 -9.45 -15.07 -6.50
CA ALA A 136 -10.02 -15.17 -5.17
C ALA A 136 -9.03 -14.71 -4.09
N LEU A 137 -7.74 -15.00 -4.25
CA LEU A 137 -6.69 -14.53 -3.37
C LEU A 137 -6.52 -13.01 -3.45
N VAL A 138 -6.49 -12.43 -4.65
CA VAL A 138 -6.40 -10.98 -4.84
C VAL A 138 -7.60 -10.27 -4.20
N ILE A 139 -8.81 -10.77 -4.41
CA ILE A 139 -10.03 -10.20 -3.82
C ILE A 139 -10.05 -10.35 -2.29
N LEU A 140 -9.58 -11.48 -1.76
CA LEU A 140 -9.41 -11.66 -0.31
C LEU A 140 -8.42 -10.65 0.27
N GLN A 141 -7.25 -10.48 -0.37
CA GLN A 141 -6.24 -9.51 0.05
C GLN A 141 -6.77 -8.07 -0.04
N ALA A 142 -7.51 -7.75 -1.11
CA ALA A 142 -8.15 -6.46 -1.31
C ALA A 142 -9.21 -6.15 -0.23
N SER A 143 -9.94 -7.16 0.25
CA SER A 143 -10.95 -6.98 1.31
C SER A 143 -10.35 -6.48 2.63
N LEU A 144 -9.08 -6.79 2.90
CA LEU A 144 -8.36 -6.33 4.09
C LEU A 144 -7.84 -4.90 3.95
N LYS A 145 -7.87 -4.31 2.75
CA LYS A 145 -7.29 -3.00 2.45
C LYS A 145 -8.22 -2.13 1.60
N PRO A 146 -9.40 -1.70 2.12
CA PRO A 146 -10.37 -0.92 1.35
C PRO A 146 -9.79 0.35 0.71
N ALA A 147 -8.81 0.99 1.37
CA ALA A 147 -8.16 2.20 0.87
C ALA A 147 -7.31 1.98 -0.40
N LEU A 148 -6.90 0.74 -0.71
CA LEU A 148 -6.10 0.40 -1.90
C LEU A 148 -6.95 -0.12 -3.06
N GLN A 149 -8.26 -0.30 -2.88
CA GLN A 149 -9.14 -0.84 -3.92
C GLN A 149 -9.37 0.22 -5.00
N THR A 150 -9.05 -0.12 -6.25
CA THR A 150 -9.37 0.74 -7.41
C THR A 150 -10.82 0.55 -7.84
N GLN A 151 -11.34 1.47 -8.65
CA GLN A 151 -12.69 1.31 -9.22
C GLN A 151 -12.77 0.10 -10.16
N THR A 152 -11.70 -0.18 -10.91
CA THR A 152 -11.62 -1.32 -11.82
C THR A 152 -11.57 -2.65 -11.07
N MET A 153 -10.82 -2.70 -9.96
CA MET A 153 -10.86 -3.84 -9.06
C MET A 153 -12.25 -4.06 -8.48
N LYS A 154 -12.95 -3.01 -8.05
CA LYS A 154 -14.32 -3.13 -7.56
C LYS A 154 -15.22 -3.71 -8.65
N ALA A 155 -15.13 -3.20 -9.87
CA ALA A 155 -15.93 -3.70 -10.99
C ALA A 155 -15.67 -5.19 -11.31
N ALA A 156 -14.42 -5.66 -11.25
CA ALA A 156 -14.09 -7.06 -11.52
C ALA A 156 -14.30 -7.97 -10.30
N GLY A 157 -14.05 -7.46 -9.09
CA GLY A 157 -13.98 -8.25 -7.86
C GLY A 157 -15.27 -8.31 -7.05
N ASP A 158 -16.15 -7.33 -7.16
CA ASP A 158 -17.45 -7.27 -6.48
C ASP A 158 -18.47 -8.12 -7.25
N VAL A 159 -18.42 -9.42 -7.02
CA VAL A 159 -19.24 -10.40 -7.75
C VAL A 159 -20.44 -10.88 -6.95
N TRP A 160 -20.48 -10.61 -5.65
CA TRP A 160 -21.54 -11.04 -4.75
C TRP A 160 -22.47 -9.87 -4.41
N PRO A 161 -23.80 -10.08 -4.35
CA PRO A 161 -24.51 -11.33 -4.59
C PRO A 161 -24.69 -11.65 -6.08
N LEU A 162 -25.18 -12.87 -6.36
CA LEU A 162 -25.71 -13.21 -7.68
C LEU A 162 -27.14 -12.72 -7.84
N ASP A 163 -27.53 -12.37 -9.06
CA ASP A 163 -28.92 -12.08 -9.43
C ASP A 163 -29.77 -13.37 -9.58
N ALA A 164 -31.05 -13.20 -9.94
CA ALA A 164 -31.97 -14.32 -10.14
C ALA A 164 -31.58 -15.26 -11.29
N ASN A 165 -30.68 -14.83 -12.19
CA ASN A 165 -30.17 -15.62 -13.30
C ASN A 165 -28.78 -16.22 -13.00
N GLY A 166 -28.28 -16.08 -11.78
CA GLY A 166 -26.96 -16.56 -11.37
C GLY A 166 -25.80 -15.70 -11.86
N LYS A 167 -26.04 -14.47 -12.33
CA LYS A 167 -24.99 -13.54 -12.76
C LYS A 167 -24.50 -12.65 -11.62
N PRO A 168 -23.21 -12.27 -11.59
CA PRO A 168 -22.71 -11.29 -10.64
C PRO A 168 -23.50 -10.00 -10.68
N LYS A 169 -24.02 -9.58 -9.54
CA LYS A 169 -24.69 -8.29 -9.36
C LYS A 169 -23.80 -7.27 -8.65
N GLY A 170 -22.97 -7.74 -7.71
CA GLY A 170 -22.20 -6.90 -6.81
C GLY A 170 -23.08 -6.14 -5.81
N ASP A 171 -22.51 -5.76 -4.67
CA ASP A 171 -23.16 -4.92 -3.65
C ASP A 171 -22.46 -3.58 -3.40
N GLY A 172 -21.39 -3.31 -4.15
CA GLY A 172 -20.52 -2.15 -4.06
C GLY A 172 -19.32 -2.34 -3.14
N VAL A 173 -19.17 -3.51 -2.49
CA VAL A 173 -18.17 -3.76 -1.46
C VAL A 173 -17.44 -5.08 -1.67
N ILE A 174 -16.16 -5.01 -2.03
CA ILE A 174 -15.29 -6.20 -2.02
C ILE A 174 -15.14 -6.72 -0.58
N ASN A 175 -15.58 -7.94 -0.35
CA ASN A 175 -15.50 -8.64 0.91
C ASN A 175 -15.28 -10.16 0.75
N LEU A 176 -15.36 -10.90 1.85
CA LEU A 176 -15.10 -12.34 1.87
C LEU A 176 -16.13 -13.13 1.03
N ASN A 177 -17.36 -12.64 0.89
CA ASN A 177 -18.37 -13.32 0.07
C ASN A 177 -18.00 -13.30 -1.41
N ASP A 178 -17.38 -12.23 -1.90
CA ASP A 178 -16.87 -12.14 -3.26
C ASP A 178 -15.75 -13.14 -3.49
N ALA A 179 -14.74 -13.12 -2.62
CA ALA A 179 -13.61 -14.05 -2.70
C ALA A 179 -14.07 -15.51 -2.66
N ARG A 180 -15.05 -15.83 -1.79
CA ARG A 180 -15.68 -17.16 -1.74
C ARG A 180 -16.37 -17.50 -3.06
N LEU A 181 -17.13 -16.58 -3.64
CA LEU A 181 -17.88 -16.82 -4.87
C LEU A 181 -16.96 -17.01 -6.08
N ILE A 182 -15.86 -16.24 -6.17
CA ILE A 182 -14.80 -16.45 -7.17
C ILE A 182 -14.14 -17.81 -6.99
N LEU A 183 -13.81 -18.19 -5.75
CA LEU A 183 -13.26 -19.51 -5.46
C LEU A 183 -14.21 -20.64 -5.90
N GLN A 184 -15.51 -20.49 -5.61
CA GLN A 184 -16.53 -21.45 -6.05
C GLN A 184 -16.59 -21.57 -7.57
N ARG A 185 -16.46 -20.47 -8.31
CA ARG A 185 -16.36 -20.51 -9.78
C ARG A 185 -15.07 -21.16 -10.25
N ALA A 186 -13.93 -20.82 -9.65
CA ALA A 186 -12.63 -21.37 -10.00
C ALA A 186 -12.60 -22.91 -9.86
N VAL A 187 -13.35 -23.47 -8.89
CA VAL A 187 -13.48 -24.92 -8.69
C VAL A 187 -14.70 -25.54 -9.37
N GLY A 188 -15.44 -24.78 -10.19
CA GLY A 188 -16.57 -25.29 -10.98
C GLY A 188 -17.87 -25.53 -10.21
N LEU A 189 -18.00 -25.01 -8.98
CA LEU A 189 -19.23 -25.11 -8.18
C LEU A 189 -20.31 -24.11 -8.62
N VAL A 190 -19.93 -23.03 -9.30
CA VAL A 190 -20.82 -21.96 -9.78
C VAL A 190 -20.36 -21.49 -11.16
N SER A 191 -21.31 -21.07 -12.01
CA SER A 191 -21.02 -20.54 -13.35
C SER A 191 -21.80 -19.25 -13.64
N TRP A 192 -21.15 -18.32 -14.35
CA TRP A 192 -21.73 -17.15 -15.02
C TRP A 192 -20.96 -16.80 -16.30
#